data_AF-A0AAD6KA70-F1
#
_entry.id   AF-A0AAD6KA70-F1
#
_cell.length_a   1.000
_cell.length_b   1.000
_cell.length_c   1.000
_cell.angle_alpha   90.00
_cell.angle_beta   90.00
_cell.angle_gamma   90.00
#
_symmetry.space_group_name_H-M   'P 1'
#
loop_
_entity.id
_entity.type
_entity.pdbx_description
1 polymer ?
#
loop_
_entity_poly.entity_id
_entity_poly.type
_entity_poly.pdbx_seq_one_letter_code
_entity_poly.pdbx_strand_id
1 'polypeptide(L)'
;MKRFALHQLVLSHSYYVSSLKRVCIDLLEHDCLAKENVIDVLQLAGSCDAPQLSYICVCMVVKDLKCVSSTEGWKVMRRANPSLEQELVESVVEADLVGQFLILIPNNNIEYASSYFKHVEN
;
A
#
# COMPACT_ATOMS: atom_id res chain seq x y z
N MET A 1 -11.25 1.49 -20.68
CA MET A 1 -10.07 2.00 -19.94
C MET A 1 -9.43 0.95 -19.05
N LYS A 2 -10.20 0.10 -18.32
CA LYS A 2 -9.69 -0.90 -17.36
C LYS A 2 -8.45 -1.71 -17.82
N ARG A 3 -8.45 -2.23 -19.07
CA ARG A 3 -7.35 -3.05 -19.61
C ARG A 3 -5.97 -2.37 -19.60
N PHE A 4 -5.90 -1.04 -19.68
CA PHE A 4 -4.65 -0.30 -19.77
C PHE A 4 -4.48 0.73 -18.66
N ALA A 5 -5.19 0.57 -17.53
CA ALA A 5 -5.20 1.55 -16.45
C ALA A 5 -3.79 1.90 -15.95
N LEU A 6 -2.91 0.91 -15.78
CA LEU A 6 -1.51 1.12 -15.38
C LEU A 6 -0.72 1.95 -16.40
N HIS A 7 -0.79 1.59 -17.68
CA HIS A 7 -0.12 2.34 -18.75
C HIS A 7 -0.66 3.77 -18.86
N GLN A 8 -1.96 3.96 -18.70
CA GLN A 8 -2.59 5.28 -18.74
C GLN A 8 -2.18 6.15 -17.55
N LEU A 9 -2.02 5.56 -16.36
CA LEU A 9 -1.48 6.27 -15.20
C LEU A 9 -0.08 6.83 -15.51
N VAL A 10 0.83 5.98 -15.99
CA VAL A 10 2.20 6.39 -16.36
C VAL A 10 2.17 7.50 -17.39
N LEU A 11 1.45 7.33 -18.50
CA LEU A 11 1.37 8.34 -19.56
C LEU A 11 0.78 9.66 -19.04
N SER A 12 -0.29 9.61 -18.25
CA SER A 12 -0.90 10.80 -17.68
C SER A 12 0.04 11.56 -16.75
N HIS A 13 0.91 10.85 -16.02
CA HIS A 13 1.93 11.46 -15.17
C HIS A 13 3.07 12.05 -16.01
N SER A 14 3.64 11.29 -16.96
CA SER A 14 4.75 11.74 -17.81
C SER A 14 4.39 12.95 -18.68
N TYR A 15 3.12 13.07 -19.11
CA TYR A 15 2.63 14.19 -19.90
C TYR A 15 1.89 15.26 -19.08
N TYR A 16 1.97 15.22 -17.74
CA TYR A 16 1.35 16.20 -16.83
C TYR A 16 -0.16 16.42 -17.05
N VAL A 17 -0.88 15.38 -17.47
CA VAL A 17 -2.33 15.40 -17.67
C VAL A 17 -3.05 15.06 -16.36
N SER A 18 -3.06 16.01 -15.42
CA SER A 18 -3.52 15.82 -14.04
C SER A 18 -4.99 15.38 -13.89
N SER A 19 -5.87 15.73 -14.83
CA SER A 19 -7.26 15.25 -14.83
C SER A 19 -7.34 13.77 -15.16
N LEU A 20 -6.58 13.31 -16.16
CA LEU A 20 -6.51 11.90 -16.52
C LEU A 20 -5.83 11.07 -15.43
N LYS A 21 -4.75 11.59 -14.82
CA LYS A 21 -4.06 10.93 -13.70
C LYS A 21 -5.01 10.60 -12.56
N ARG A 22 -5.88 11.55 -12.17
CA ARG A 22 -6.90 11.34 -11.14
C ARG A 22 -7.87 10.22 -11.51
N VAL A 23 -8.43 10.26 -12.73
CA VAL A 23 -9.35 9.21 -13.21
C VAL A 23 -8.66 7.83 -13.23
N CYS A 24 -7.38 7.77 -13.61
CA CYS A 24 -6.63 6.51 -13.58
C CYS A 24 -6.40 6.00 -12.16
N ILE A 25 -6.10 6.88 -11.20
CA ILE A 25 -5.94 6.51 -9.79
C ILE A 25 -7.26 5.96 -9.24
N ASP A 26 -8.38 6.68 -9.45
CA ASP A 26 -9.70 6.25 -8.99
C ASP A 26 -10.10 4.89 -9.59
N LEU A 27 -9.81 4.68 -10.88
CA LEU A 27 -10.08 3.42 -11.56
C LEU A 27 -9.22 2.27 -11.03
N LEU A 28 -7.96 2.55 -10.68
CA LEU A 28 -7.09 1.55 -10.08
C LEU A 28 -7.59 1.18 -8.68
N GLU A 29 -7.88 2.18 -7.86
CA GLU A 29 -8.36 2.00 -6.49
C GLU A 29 -9.64 1.17 -6.42
N HIS A 30 -10.63 1.44 -7.26
CA HIS A 30 -11.96 0.86 -7.11
C HIS A 30 -12.25 -0.36 -8.01
N ASP A 31 -11.58 -0.48 -9.16
CA ASP A 31 -12.01 -1.42 -10.20
C ASP A 31 -10.92 -2.38 -10.69
N CYS A 32 -9.64 -2.06 -10.45
CA CYS A 32 -8.54 -2.77 -11.10
C CYS A 32 -7.47 -3.27 -10.12
N LEU A 33 -7.57 -2.95 -8.83
CA LEU A 33 -6.64 -3.43 -7.81
C LEU A 33 -7.05 -4.83 -7.32
N ALA A 34 -6.11 -5.77 -7.40
CA ALA A 34 -6.27 -7.16 -7.00
C ALA A 34 -4.98 -7.68 -6.36
N LYS A 35 -5.03 -8.84 -5.70
CA LYS A 35 -3.84 -9.41 -5.04
C LYS A 35 -2.74 -9.72 -6.05
N GLU A 36 -3.14 -10.11 -7.26
CA GLU A 36 -2.28 -10.52 -8.37
C GLU A 36 -1.45 -9.37 -8.94
N ASN A 37 -1.91 -8.12 -8.79
CA ASN A 37 -1.25 -6.94 -9.36
C ASN A 37 -0.91 -5.86 -8.33
N VAL A 38 -1.20 -6.05 -7.04
CA VAL A 38 -0.99 -5.04 -5.99
C VAL A 38 0.45 -4.54 -5.92
N ILE A 39 1.43 -5.42 -6.18
CA ILE A 39 2.86 -5.06 -6.17
C ILE A 39 3.22 -4.20 -7.38
N ASP A 40 2.72 -4.55 -8.56
CA ASP A 40 2.94 -3.74 -9.77
C ASP A 40 2.29 -2.35 -9.61
N VAL A 41 1.08 -2.30 -9.04
CA VAL A 41 0.37 -1.05 -8.78
C VAL A 41 1.10 -0.22 -7.72
N LEU A 42 1.61 -0.82 -6.66
CA LEU A 42 2.38 -0.13 -5.61
C LEU A 42 3.63 0.56 -6.19
N GLN A 43 4.42 -0.18 -6.97
CA GLN A 43 5.65 0.36 -7.57
C GLN A 43 5.33 1.50 -8.54
N LEU A 44 4.25 1.36 -9.32
CA LEU A 44 3.79 2.42 -10.23
C LEU A 44 3.24 3.64 -9.50
N ALA A 45 2.49 3.44 -8.42
CA ALA A 45 1.96 4.52 -7.60
C ALA A 45 3.08 5.35 -6.95
N GLY A 46 4.14 4.69 -6.47
CA GLY A 46 5.36 5.37 -6.01
C GLY A 46 6.05 6.15 -7.13
N SER A 47 6.19 5.55 -8.32
CA SER A 47 6.86 6.20 -9.46
C SER A 47 6.06 7.35 -10.08
N CYS A 48 4.73 7.38 -9.86
CA CYS A 48 3.84 8.37 -10.44
C CYS A 48 3.39 9.44 -9.44
N ASP A 49 3.99 9.57 -8.25
CA ASP A 49 3.54 10.46 -7.18
C ASP A 49 2.04 10.32 -6.85
N ALA A 50 1.61 9.08 -6.56
CA ALA A 50 0.23 8.75 -6.19
C ALA A 50 0.17 8.14 -4.77
N PRO A 51 0.47 8.92 -3.71
CA PRO A 51 0.67 8.40 -2.36
C PRO A 51 -0.57 7.72 -1.75
N GLN A 52 -1.79 8.19 -2.08
CA GLN A 52 -3.02 7.54 -1.64
C GLN A 52 -3.15 6.12 -2.19
N LEU A 53 -2.84 5.92 -3.47
CA LEU A 53 -2.88 4.61 -4.11
C LEU A 53 -1.79 3.69 -3.54
N SER A 54 -0.58 4.23 -3.29
CA SER A 54 0.49 3.49 -2.62
C SER A 54 0.05 3.00 -1.25
N TYR A 55 -0.55 3.86 -0.44
CA TYR A 55 -1.06 3.50 0.89
C TYR A 55 -2.08 2.37 0.82
N ILE A 56 -3.04 2.45 -0.09
CA ILE A 56 -4.07 1.41 -0.26
C ILE A 56 -3.44 0.07 -0.66
N CYS A 57 -2.42 0.10 -1.53
CA CYS A 57 -1.68 -1.11 -1.88
C CYS A 57 -0.97 -1.72 -0.67
N VAL A 58 -0.27 -0.90 0.15
CA VAL A 58 0.36 -1.36 1.39
C VAL A 58 -0.67 -1.97 2.33
N CYS A 59 -1.83 -1.32 2.53
CA CYS A 59 -2.90 -1.89 3.35
C CYS A 59 -3.40 -3.25 2.85
N MET A 60 -3.45 -3.47 1.54
CA MET A 60 -3.80 -4.78 0.98
C MET A 60 -2.72 -5.83 1.22
N VAL A 61 -1.44 -5.45 1.13
CA VAL A 61 -0.32 -6.33 1.48
C VAL A 61 -0.37 -6.70 2.96
N VAL A 62 -0.54 -5.73 3.86
CA VAL A 62 -0.64 -5.96 5.31
C VAL A 62 -1.78 -6.91 5.65
N LYS A 63 -2.96 -6.72 5.02
CA LYS A 63 -4.14 -7.57 5.27
C LYS A 63 -3.97 -9.03 4.87
N ASP A 64 -3.17 -9.32 3.83
CA ASP A 64 -3.02 -10.70 3.32
C ASP A 64 -1.66 -10.93 2.65
N LEU A 65 -0.59 -10.71 3.41
CA LEU A 65 0.78 -10.93 2.94
C LEU A 65 0.99 -12.37 2.47
N LYS A 66 0.32 -13.34 3.10
CA LYS A 66 0.40 -14.75 2.71
C LYS A 66 -0.06 -14.97 1.27
N CYS A 67 -1.18 -14.39 0.87
CA CYS A 67 -1.64 -14.51 -0.51
C CYS A 67 -0.75 -13.70 -1.46
N VAL A 68 -0.43 -12.46 -1.12
CA VAL A 68 0.39 -11.58 -1.97
C VAL A 68 1.79 -12.15 -2.19
N SER A 69 2.44 -12.71 -1.17
CA SER A 69 3.79 -13.28 -1.29
C SER A 69 3.90 -14.50 -2.20
N SER A 70 2.77 -15.14 -2.52
CA SER A 70 2.70 -16.25 -3.48
C SER A 70 2.65 -15.79 -4.95
N THR A 71 2.31 -14.51 -5.19
CA THR A 71 2.15 -13.93 -6.53
C THR A 71 3.47 -13.79 -7.27
N GLU A 72 3.41 -13.71 -8.59
CA GLU A 72 4.62 -13.50 -9.39
C GLU A 72 5.17 -12.08 -9.22
N GLY A 73 4.29 -11.07 -9.11
CA GLY A 73 4.69 -9.68 -8.86
C GLY A 73 5.56 -9.56 -7.59
N TRP A 74 5.18 -10.23 -6.50
CA TRP A 74 5.99 -10.28 -5.28
C TRP A 74 7.36 -10.92 -5.51
N LYS A 75 7.42 -12.09 -6.17
CA LYS A 75 8.69 -12.81 -6.41
C LYS A 75 9.64 -12.00 -7.29
N VAL A 76 9.10 -11.31 -8.30
CA VAL A 76 9.87 -10.43 -9.18
C VAL A 76 10.37 -9.21 -8.38
N MET A 77 9.48 -8.57 -7.61
CA MET A 77 9.83 -7.43 -6.76
C MET A 77 10.91 -7.79 -5.75
N ARG A 78 10.78 -8.90 -5.00
CA ARG A 78 11.79 -9.38 -4.04
C ARG A 78 13.18 -9.50 -4.65
N ARG A 79 13.28 -10.01 -5.88
CA ARG A 79 14.57 -10.16 -6.57
C ARG A 79 15.15 -8.82 -7.04
N ALA A 80 14.28 -7.90 -7.47
CA ALA A 80 14.68 -6.63 -8.05
C ALA A 80 14.93 -5.53 -6.99
N ASN A 81 14.18 -5.56 -5.88
CA ASN A 81 14.19 -4.56 -4.84
C ASN A 81 13.94 -5.19 -3.45
N PRO A 82 14.99 -5.77 -2.82
CA PRO A 82 14.88 -6.39 -1.50
C PRO A 82 14.52 -5.41 -0.37
N SER A 83 14.83 -4.11 -0.50
CA SER A 83 14.48 -3.13 0.53
C SER A 83 12.97 -2.88 0.56
N LEU A 84 12.31 -2.84 -0.60
CA LEU A 84 10.85 -2.72 -0.66
C LEU A 84 10.16 -3.94 -0.04
N GLU A 85 10.71 -5.15 -0.21
CA GLU A 85 10.20 -6.31 0.52
C GLU A 85 10.32 -6.09 2.03
N GLN A 86 11.49 -5.66 2.50
CA GLN A 86 11.73 -5.44 3.92
C GLN A 86 10.73 -4.43 4.51
N GLU A 87 10.55 -3.27 3.86
CA GLU A 87 9.59 -2.24 4.26
C GLU A 87 8.15 -2.78 4.36
N LEU A 88 7.74 -3.62 3.41
CA LEU A 88 6.40 -4.22 3.40
C LEU A 88 6.23 -5.26 4.51
N VAL A 89 7.26 -6.06 4.80
CA VAL A 89 7.23 -7.03 5.90
C VAL A 89 7.23 -6.32 7.26
N GLU A 90 8.04 -5.28 7.41
CA GLU A 90 8.06 -4.43 8.62
C GLU A 90 6.68 -3.80 8.85
N SER A 91 6.04 -3.27 7.81
CA SER A 91 4.67 -2.73 7.88
C SER A 91 3.65 -3.75 8.39
N VAL A 92 3.81 -5.04 8.06
CA VAL A 92 2.92 -6.11 8.55
C VAL A 92 3.17 -6.36 10.04
N VAL A 93 4.44 -6.45 10.44
CA VAL A 93 4.82 -6.66 11.85
C VAL A 93 4.33 -5.50 12.72
N GLU A 94 4.52 -4.26 12.27
CA GLU A 94 4.03 -3.07 12.97
C GLU A 94 2.51 -3.12 13.13
N ALA A 95 1.76 -3.41 12.06
CA ALA A 95 0.30 -3.51 12.13
C ALA A 95 -0.17 -4.62 13.10
N ASP A 96 0.51 -5.76 13.13
CA ASP A 96 0.21 -6.86 14.06
C ASP A 96 0.48 -6.45 15.52
N LEU A 97 1.59 -5.76 15.78
CA LEU A 97 1.93 -5.24 17.12
C LEU A 97 0.90 -4.20 17.60
N VAL A 98 0.48 -3.29 16.73
CA VAL A 98 -0.57 -2.31 17.04
C VAL A 98 -1.88 -3.03 17.35
N GLY A 99 -2.27 -4.03 16.56
CA GLY A 99 -3.46 -4.84 16.80
C GLY A 99 -3.43 -5.54 18.16
N GLN A 100 -2.29 -6.14 18.51
CA GLN A 100 -2.09 -6.76 19.83
C GLN A 100 -2.18 -5.74 20.96
N PHE A 101 -1.58 -4.56 20.78
CA PHE A 101 -1.64 -3.50 21.78
C PHE A 101 -3.07 -3.00 22.00
N LEU A 102 -3.86 -2.84 20.93
CA LEU A 102 -5.27 -2.44 21.02
C LEU A 102 -6.12 -3.43 21.81
N ILE A 103 -5.82 -4.74 21.75
CA ILE A 103 -6.49 -5.77 22.55
C ILE A 103 -6.14 -5.63 24.04
N LEU A 104 -4.94 -5.13 24.36
CA LEU A 104 -4.49 -4.91 25.73
C LEU A 104 -5.01 -3.59 26.33
N ILE A 105 -5.64 -2.70 25.55
CA ILE A 105 -6.25 -1.48 26.08
C ILE A 105 -7.61 -1.85 26.71
N PRO A 106 -7.76 -1.73 28.05
CA PRO A 106 -9.04 -2.01 28.69
C PRO A 106 -10.03 -0.91 28.31
N ASN A 107 -11.03 -1.27 27.49
CA ASN A 107 -12.20 -0.47 27.11
C ASN A 107 -11.91 0.97 26.63
N ASN A 108 -11.64 1.11 25.32
CA ASN A 108 -12.10 2.22 24.47
C ASN A 108 -11.89 3.67 24.95
N ASN A 109 -10.82 3.97 25.69
CA ASN A 109 -10.40 5.36 25.91
C ASN A 109 -9.30 5.74 24.91
N ILE A 110 -9.71 6.23 23.74
CA ILE A 110 -8.83 6.63 22.61
C ILE A 110 -7.74 7.62 23.05
N GLU A 111 -7.98 8.39 24.12
CA GLU A 111 -7.00 9.30 24.72
C GLU A 111 -5.74 8.60 25.26
N TYR A 112 -5.85 7.37 25.77
CA TYR A 112 -4.68 6.62 26.24
C TYR A 112 -3.81 6.11 25.09
N ALA A 113 -4.42 5.66 23.98
CA ALA A 113 -3.67 5.23 22.81
C ALA A 113 -2.86 6.39 22.20
N SER A 114 -3.45 7.59 22.11
CA SER A 114 -2.77 8.77 21.58
C SER A 114 -1.62 9.27 22.47
N SER A 115 -1.71 9.07 23.78
CA SER A 115 -0.63 9.37 24.75
C SER A 115 0.54 8.39 24.63
N TYR A 116 0.26 7.08 24.46
CA TYR A 116 1.28 6.05 24.29
C TYR A 116 2.07 6.22 22.98
N PHE A 117 1.41 6.49 21.84
CA PHE A 117 2.12 6.73 20.58
C PHE A 117 3.01 7.98 20.62
N LYS A 118 2.59 9.05 21.32
CA LYS A 118 3.43 10.24 21.54
C LYS A 118 4.69 10.02 22.39
N HIS A 119 4.74 8.93 23.16
CA HIS A 119 5.90 8.56 23.99
C HIS A 119 6.89 7.65 23.26
N VAL A 120 6.50 7.00 22.16
CA VAL A 120 7.40 6.14 21.36
C VAL A 120 8.16 6.95 20.30
N GLU A 121 7.64 8.12 19.90
CA GLU A 121 8.27 9.03 18.93
C GLU A 121 9.19 10.12 19.54
N ASN A 122 9.47 10.09 20.85
CA ASN A 122 10.47 10.95 21.52
C ASN A 122 11.59 10.11 22.13
#